data_AF-A0A3Q3ARV3-F1
#
_entry.id   AF-A0A3Q3ARV3-F1
#
_cell.length_a   1.000
_cell.length_b   1.000
_cell.length_c   1.000
_cell.angle_alpha   90.00
_cell.angle_beta   90.00
_cell.angle_gamma   90.00
#
_symmetry.space_group_name_H-M   'P 1'
#
loop_
_entity.id
_entity.type
_entity.pdbx_description
1 polymer ?
#
loop_
_entity_poly.entity_id
_entity_poly.type
_entity_poly.pdbx_seq_one_letter_code
_entity_poly.pdbx_strand_id
1 'polypeptide(L)'
;MEDGGLPNYKNYKGVIHELGHNQYLVSGEVSVLDKNTIEITELPVRTWTQAYKESVLEPMLQGTDKTPALINDYKEYHTDTTVKFVVRMSEEKLAQAEAVGLHKVFKLQSSLTCNSMVLFDHMGCLKRYDSVQDILKEFFELRLHYYKLRKDWLLGSLGSEAAKLSNQARFVLEKIEGKISIENKSKRELIRMLVQKGFESDPVAAWAKAQEKAQEEDYPDGNESDSTTDSGSSSGPNFNYILNMPLWCLTKEKVEELLKQRDQKRSELHDLQRKSPEDLWKDDLAVFIEKLDVSLVFETK
;
A
#
# COMPACT_ATOMS: atom_id res chain seq x y z
N MET A 1 22.87 -0.73 -6.43
CA MET A 1 21.98 -1.58 -5.62
C MET A 1 22.74 -2.88 -5.40
N GLU A 2 23.62 -2.91 -4.41
CA GLU A 2 24.53 -4.05 -4.18
C GLU A 2 24.10 -4.95 -3.02
N ASP A 3 22.99 -4.64 -2.36
CA ASP A 3 22.48 -5.45 -1.25
C ASP A 3 21.24 -6.20 -1.73
N GLY A 4 21.36 -7.50 -1.93
CA GLY A 4 20.38 -8.39 -2.58
C GLY A 4 19.05 -8.56 -1.84
N GLY A 5 18.67 -7.64 -0.95
CA GLY A 5 17.44 -7.70 -0.18
C GLY A 5 17.44 -8.86 0.81
N LEU A 6 18.40 -8.88 1.74
CA LEU A 6 18.44 -9.86 2.82
C LEU A 6 17.09 -9.91 3.56
N PRO A 7 16.60 -11.10 3.94
CA PRO A 7 15.42 -11.21 4.78
C PRO A 7 15.56 -10.34 6.04
N ASN A 8 14.53 -9.56 6.35
CA ASN A 8 14.51 -8.70 7.52
C ASN A 8 13.20 -8.93 8.29
N TYR A 9 13.32 -9.06 9.61
CA TYR A 9 12.19 -9.24 10.52
C TYR A 9 12.15 -8.08 11.51
N LYS A 10 11.02 -7.38 11.57
CA LYS A 10 10.80 -6.28 12.51
C LYS A 10 11.09 -6.74 13.95
N ASN A 11 11.84 -5.92 14.68
CA ASN A 11 12.26 -6.13 16.08
C ASN A 11 13.21 -7.32 16.34
N TYR A 12 13.59 -8.09 15.32
CA TYR A 12 14.59 -9.14 15.49
C TYR A 12 15.97 -8.51 15.70
N LYS A 13 16.66 -8.92 16.78
CA LYS A 13 17.97 -8.37 17.18
C LYS A 13 19.14 -9.19 16.68
N GLY A 14 18.89 -10.41 16.23
CA GLY A 14 19.92 -11.32 15.73
C GLY A 14 20.40 -10.94 14.33
N VAL A 15 21.22 -11.82 13.75
CA VAL A 15 21.87 -11.57 12.46
C VAL A 15 21.45 -12.61 11.43
N ILE A 16 21.16 -12.15 10.21
CA ILE A 16 20.85 -13.02 9.07
C ILE A 16 21.99 -12.87 8.06
N HIS A 17 22.70 -13.97 7.80
CA HIS A 17 23.77 -14.04 6.80
C HIS A 17 23.32 -14.83 5.58
N GLU A 18 23.62 -14.35 4.38
CA GLU A 18 23.49 -15.14 3.17
C GLU A 18 24.64 -16.16 3.09
N LEU A 19 24.28 -17.43 2.90
CA LEU A 19 25.23 -18.53 2.71
C LEU A 19 25.36 -18.94 1.24
N GLY A 20 24.37 -18.59 0.43
CA GLY A 20 24.29 -18.89 -1.00
C GLY A 20 22.95 -18.44 -1.55
N HIS A 21 22.73 -18.66 -2.84
CA HIS A 21 21.50 -18.25 -3.49
C HIS A 21 20.27 -18.84 -2.78
N ASN A 22 19.39 -17.96 -2.27
CA ASN A 22 18.20 -18.30 -1.49
C ASN A 22 18.48 -19.16 -0.25
N GLN A 23 19.67 -19.08 0.34
CA GLN A 23 20.06 -19.81 1.54
C GLN A 23 20.65 -18.86 2.58
N TYR A 24 20.09 -18.88 3.78
CA TYR A 24 20.44 -17.94 4.84
C TYR A 24 20.67 -18.67 6.16
N LEU A 25 21.56 -18.12 6.98
CA LEU A 25 21.79 -18.52 8.36
C LEU A 25 21.23 -17.44 9.29
N VAL A 26 20.23 -17.80 10.09
CA VAL A 26 19.57 -16.91 11.03
C VAL A 26 20.11 -17.21 12.42
N SER A 27 20.82 -16.25 13.02
CA SER A 27 21.54 -16.44 14.28
C SER A 27 20.99 -15.54 15.38
N GLY A 28 20.61 -16.14 16.52
CA GLY A 28 20.27 -15.40 17.74
C GLY A 28 21.48 -14.70 18.36
N GLU A 29 21.29 -14.13 19.55
CA GLU A 29 22.35 -13.44 20.29
C GLU A 29 22.72 -14.22 21.55
N VAL A 30 24.02 -14.39 21.75
CA VAL A 30 24.61 -14.96 22.96
C VAL A 30 25.88 -14.19 23.32
N SER A 31 26.04 -13.87 24.60
CA SER A 31 27.23 -13.20 25.14
C SER A 31 27.74 -13.94 26.37
N VAL A 32 29.05 -13.86 26.60
CA VAL A 32 29.70 -14.41 27.78
C VAL A 32 29.79 -13.31 28.82
N LEU A 33 29.16 -13.50 29.97
CA LEU A 33 29.18 -12.51 31.07
C LEU A 33 30.42 -12.67 31.94
N ASP A 34 30.80 -13.91 32.23
CA ASP A 34 31.97 -14.28 33.01
C ASP A 34 32.39 -15.73 32.69
N LYS A 35 33.32 -16.29 33.49
CA LYS A 35 33.89 -17.63 33.25
C LYS A 35 32.92 -18.79 33.43
N ASN A 36 31.74 -18.57 34.01
CA ASN A 36 30.76 -19.62 34.26
C ASN A 36 29.34 -19.27 33.81
N THR A 37 29.14 -18.07 33.25
CA THR A 37 27.81 -17.55 32.91
C THR A 37 27.78 -16.99 31.49
N ILE A 38 26.76 -17.40 30.73
CA ILE A 38 26.39 -16.79 29.45
C ILE A 38 24.98 -16.18 29.52
N GLU A 39 24.72 -15.25 28.62
CA GLU A 39 23.42 -14.62 28.44
C GLU A 39 22.94 -14.80 27.00
N ILE A 40 21.72 -15.30 26.83
CA ILE A 40 21.04 -15.44 25.54
C ILE A 40 19.93 -14.41 25.49
N THR A 41 20.03 -13.42 24.59
CA THR A 41 19.12 -12.26 24.48
C THR A 41 18.22 -12.31 23.26
N GLU A 42 18.47 -13.22 22.33
CA GLU A 42 17.66 -13.38 21.12
C GLU A 42 17.73 -14.82 20.61
N LEU A 43 16.60 -15.35 20.14
CA LEU A 43 16.52 -16.69 19.53
C LEU A 43 16.36 -16.55 18.02
N PRO A 44 16.83 -17.51 17.20
CA PRO A 44 16.61 -17.47 15.75
C PRO A 44 15.12 -17.31 15.41
N VAL A 45 14.83 -16.55 14.35
CA VAL A 45 13.45 -16.33 13.88
C VAL A 45 12.70 -17.66 13.75
N ARG A 46 11.42 -17.69 14.19
CA ARG A 46 10.56 -18.88 14.34
C ARG A 46 10.94 -19.87 15.45
N THR A 47 11.89 -19.51 16.32
CA THR A 47 12.18 -20.26 17.55
C THR A 47 11.42 -19.64 18.72
N TRP A 48 10.38 -20.33 19.19
CA TRP A 48 9.56 -19.86 20.30
C TRP A 48 10.24 -20.12 21.65
N THR A 49 10.12 -19.17 22.58
CA THR A 49 10.78 -19.22 23.90
C THR A 49 10.49 -20.50 24.67
N GLN A 50 9.21 -20.90 24.78
CA GLN A 50 8.82 -22.13 25.48
C GLN A 50 9.37 -23.39 24.79
N ALA A 51 9.30 -23.45 23.45
CA ALA A 51 9.82 -24.57 22.69
C ALA A 51 11.35 -24.69 22.83
N TYR A 52 12.06 -23.57 22.85
CA TYR A 52 13.51 -23.53 23.07
C TYR A 52 13.88 -24.02 24.47
N LYS A 53 13.16 -23.54 25.50
CA LYS A 53 13.32 -23.99 26.88
C LYS A 53 13.18 -25.51 27.00
N GLU A 54 12.06 -26.06 26.53
CA GLU A 54 11.74 -27.49 26.66
C GLU A 54 12.65 -28.40 25.82
N SER A 55 13.03 -27.98 24.61
CA SER A 55 13.76 -28.84 23.67
C SER A 55 15.29 -28.64 23.66
N VAL A 56 15.78 -27.56 24.27
CA VAL A 56 17.21 -27.21 24.29
C VAL A 56 17.72 -27.08 25.72
N LEU A 57 17.16 -26.19 26.54
CA LEU A 57 17.71 -25.91 27.86
C LEU A 57 17.42 -27.03 28.89
N GLU A 58 16.19 -27.56 28.93
CA GLU A 58 15.84 -28.66 29.85
C GLU A 58 16.70 -29.92 29.63
N PRO A 59 16.92 -30.40 28.38
CA PRO A 59 17.85 -31.50 28.12
C PRO A 59 19.31 -31.16 28.47
N MET A 60 19.74 -29.90 28.30
CA MET A 60 21.08 -29.47 28.69
C MET A 60 21.26 -29.43 30.21
N LEU A 61 20.19 -29.18 30.98
CA LEU A 61 20.20 -29.14 32.43
C LEU A 61 20.16 -30.55 33.04
N GLN A 62 19.21 -31.37 32.60
CA GLN A 62 18.96 -32.69 33.19
C GLN A 62 19.87 -33.77 32.59
N GLY A 63 20.37 -33.57 31.38
CA GLY A 63 20.92 -34.64 30.55
C GLY A 63 19.83 -35.53 29.96
N THR A 64 20.21 -36.39 29.03
CA THR A 64 19.38 -37.45 28.45
C THR A 64 20.15 -38.75 28.42
N ASP A 65 19.49 -39.87 28.12
CA ASP A 65 20.15 -41.17 27.94
C ASP A 65 21.30 -41.15 26.92
N LYS A 66 21.29 -40.19 25.99
CA LYS A 66 22.27 -40.06 24.91
C LYS A 66 23.28 -38.93 25.11
N THR A 67 22.95 -37.94 25.92
CA THR A 67 23.75 -36.71 26.05
C THR A 67 23.85 -36.29 27.52
N PRO A 68 25.05 -36.17 28.10
CA PRO A 68 25.19 -35.73 29.48
C PRO A 68 24.72 -34.28 29.64
N ALA A 69 24.39 -33.89 30.88
CA ALA A 69 24.12 -32.51 31.23
C ALA A 69 25.32 -31.62 30.85
N LEU A 70 25.01 -30.44 30.31
CA LEU A 70 25.96 -29.44 29.85
C LEU A 70 25.96 -28.21 30.75
N ILE A 71 24.80 -27.83 31.30
CA ILE A 71 24.61 -26.64 32.12
C ILE A 71 24.24 -27.04 33.56
N ASN A 72 24.55 -26.17 34.51
CA ASN A 72 24.28 -26.39 35.94
C ASN A 72 22.91 -25.83 36.35
N ASP A 73 22.53 -24.69 35.78
CA ASP A 73 21.30 -23.95 36.10
C ASP A 73 21.01 -22.94 34.98
N TYR A 74 19.77 -22.46 34.88
CA TYR A 74 19.43 -21.29 34.08
C TYR A 74 18.29 -20.49 34.70
N LYS A 75 18.28 -19.18 34.44
CA LYS A 75 17.21 -18.26 34.86
C LYS A 75 16.61 -17.54 33.69
N GLU A 76 15.31 -17.26 33.79
CA GLU A 76 14.50 -16.62 32.76
C GLU A 76 14.12 -15.20 33.19
N TYR A 77 14.35 -14.24 32.30
CA TYR A 77 14.02 -12.83 32.50
C TYR A 77 13.28 -12.27 31.27
N HIS A 78 12.36 -13.07 30.73
CA HIS A 78 11.61 -12.74 29.52
C HIS A 78 10.58 -11.65 29.77
N THR A 79 10.22 -10.94 28.71
CA THR A 79 8.96 -10.19 28.63
C THR A 79 8.02 -10.91 27.65
N ASP A 80 6.86 -10.32 27.39
CA ASP A 80 5.97 -10.73 26.30
C ASP A 80 6.60 -10.56 24.90
N THR A 81 7.61 -9.72 24.78
CA THR A 81 8.22 -9.27 23.51
C THR A 81 9.73 -9.52 23.40
N THR A 82 10.39 -9.94 24.48
CA THR A 82 11.85 -10.14 24.51
C THR A 82 12.25 -11.42 25.21
N VAL A 83 13.35 -12.02 24.75
CA VAL A 83 13.96 -13.21 25.34
C VAL A 83 15.18 -12.82 26.16
N LYS A 84 15.37 -13.51 27.28
CA LYS A 84 16.56 -13.39 28.14
C LYS A 84 16.72 -14.63 29.00
N PHE A 85 17.72 -15.45 28.69
CA PHE A 85 18.17 -16.55 29.53
C PHE A 85 19.55 -16.24 30.10
N VAL A 86 19.74 -16.48 31.39
CA VAL A 86 21.06 -16.44 32.03
C VAL A 86 21.42 -17.87 32.41
N VAL A 87 22.43 -18.43 31.76
CA VAL A 87 22.77 -19.86 31.85
C VAL A 87 24.09 -20.02 32.58
N ARG A 88 24.13 -20.89 33.58
CA ARG A 88 25.32 -21.20 34.37
C ARG A 88 25.91 -22.55 33.99
N MET A 89 27.24 -22.61 33.88
CA MET A 89 28.02 -23.80 33.49
C MET A 89 29.22 -23.97 34.42
N SER A 90 29.96 -25.07 34.31
CA SER A 90 31.32 -25.11 34.86
C SER A 90 32.28 -24.35 33.94
N GLU A 91 33.39 -23.84 34.47
CA GLU A 91 34.40 -23.12 33.67
C GLU A 91 34.93 -24.01 32.54
N GLU A 92 35.14 -25.30 32.79
CA GLU A 92 35.63 -26.24 31.78
C GLU A 92 34.60 -26.47 30.66
N LYS A 93 33.32 -26.57 31.02
CA LYS A 93 32.24 -26.77 30.04
C LYS A 93 32.00 -25.53 29.19
N LEU A 94 32.10 -24.33 29.79
CA LEU A 94 31.99 -23.09 29.03
C LEU A 94 33.16 -22.94 28.04
N ALA A 95 34.40 -23.16 28.49
CA ALA A 95 35.57 -23.11 27.59
C ALA A 95 35.46 -24.13 26.44
N GLN A 96 34.92 -25.32 26.69
CA GLN A 96 34.63 -26.31 25.65
C GLN A 96 33.55 -25.82 24.68
N ALA A 97 32.49 -25.18 25.20
CA ALA A 97 31.41 -24.65 24.38
C ALA A 97 31.86 -23.47 23.50
N GLU A 98 32.71 -22.58 24.02
CA GLU A 98 33.32 -21.48 23.27
C GLU A 98 34.22 -21.99 22.14
N ALA A 99 35.04 -23.01 22.41
CA ALA A 99 35.92 -23.62 21.40
C ALA A 99 35.14 -24.24 20.23
N VAL A 100 33.92 -24.75 20.48
CA VAL A 100 33.01 -25.26 19.45
C VAL A 100 32.20 -24.13 18.78
N GLY A 101 31.96 -23.04 19.50
CA GLY A 101 31.10 -21.93 19.13
C GLY A 101 29.75 -21.97 19.86
N LEU A 102 29.48 -20.95 20.67
CA LEU A 102 28.28 -20.89 21.51
C LEU A 102 26.98 -20.97 20.72
N HIS A 103 26.90 -20.26 19.58
CA HIS A 103 25.75 -20.31 18.69
C HIS A 103 25.38 -21.73 18.25
N LYS A 104 26.39 -22.55 17.93
CA LYS A 104 26.20 -23.94 17.53
C LYS A 104 25.81 -24.81 18.71
N VAL A 105 26.50 -24.68 19.84
CA VAL A 105 26.27 -25.47 21.06
C VAL A 105 24.87 -25.24 21.59
N PHE A 106 24.46 -23.98 21.71
CA PHE A 106 23.15 -23.57 22.24
C PHE A 106 22.04 -23.57 21.18
N LYS A 107 22.29 -24.11 19.98
CA LYS A 107 21.31 -24.20 18.90
C LYS A 107 20.65 -22.84 18.56
N LEU A 108 21.44 -21.78 18.61
CA LEU A 108 21.03 -20.40 18.29
C LEU A 108 21.29 -20.05 16.83
N GLN A 109 21.29 -21.05 15.94
CA GLN A 109 21.35 -20.86 14.49
C GLN A 109 20.32 -21.76 13.83
N SER A 110 19.53 -21.20 12.91
CA SER A 110 18.64 -21.94 12.04
C SER A 110 18.94 -21.62 10.58
N SER A 111 18.73 -22.61 9.70
CA SER A 111 18.82 -22.40 8.26
C SER A 111 17.46 -21.96 7.69
N LEU A 112 17.51 -21.01 6.77
CA LEU A 112 16.35 -20.56 6.01
C LEU A 112 16.66 -20.73 4.52
N THR A 113 15.85 -21.53 3.82
CA THR A 113 16.00 -21.76 2.38
C THR A 113 14.73 -21.36 1.63
N CYS A 114 14.88 -20.55 0.58
CA CYS A 114 13.80 -19.92 -0.17
C CYS A 114 13.72 -20.37 -1.64
N ASN A 115 13.93 -21.67 -1.93
CA ASN A 115 13.96 -22.19 -3.31
C ASN A 115 12.57 -22.36 -3.97
N SER A 116 11.50 -22.11 -3.22
CA SER A 116 10.11 -22.34 -3.66
C SER A 116 9.24 -21.10 -3.44
N MET A 117 9.64 -19.98 -4.04
CA MET A 117 8.83 -18.76 -4.08
C MET A 117 7.78 -18.89 -5.20
N VAL A 118 6.63 -19.48 -4.88
CA VAL A 118 5.54 -19.71 -5.84
C VAL A 118 4.36 -18.81 -5.48
N LEU A 119 3.97 -17.95 -6.41
CA LEU A 119 2.90 -16.96 -6.23
C LEU A 119 1.98 -16.96 -7.46
N PHE A 120 0.78 -16.40 -7.32
CA PHE A 120 -0.03 -16.03 -8.47
C PHE A 120 0.50 -14.72 -9.07
N ASP A 121 0.62 -14.69 -10.40
CA ASP A 121 0.86 -13.46 -11.13
C ASP A 121 -0.43 -12.63 -11.29
N HIS A 122 -0.31 -11.46 -11.92
CA HIS A 122 -1.43 -10.56 -12.14
C HIS A 122 -2.50 -11.09 -13.11
N MET A 123 -2.20 -12.18 -13.83
CA MET A 123 -3.14 -12.89 -14.71
C MET A 123 -3.79 -14.08 -13.98
N GLY A 124 -3.49 -14.29 -12.69
CA GLY A 124 -3.99 -15.41 -11.90
C GLY A 124 -3.31 -16.75 -12.22
N CYS A 125 -2.17 -16.71 -12.91
CA CYS A 125 -1.38 -17.89 -13.23
C CYS A 125 -0.34 -18.18 -12.16
N LEU A 126 -0.16 -19.47 -11.84
CA LEU A 126 0.81 -19.90 -10.83
C LEU A 126 2.22 -19.81 -11.42
N LYS A 127 3.10 -19.04 -10.79
CA LYS A 127 4.47 -18.80 -11.26
C LYS A 127 5.47 -19.02 -10.12
N ARG A 128 6.57 -19.70 -10.44
CA ARG A 128 7.74 -19.82 -9.55
C ARG A 128 8.73 -18.72 -9.89
N TYR A 129 9.22 -18.03 -8.86
CA TYR A 129 10.22 -16.98 -8.94
C TYR A 129 11.55 -17.51 -8.40
N ASP A 130 12.64 -17.21 -9.10
CA ASP A 130 13.98 -17.61 -8.70
C ASP A 130 14.61 -16.63 -7.72
N SER A 131 14.26 -15.34 -7.80
CA SER A 131 14.74 -14.31 -6.88
C SER A 131 13.63 -13.35 -6.40
N VAL A 132 13.86 -12.71 -5.25
CA VAL A 132 12.99 -11.63 -4.75
C VAL A 132 13.01 -10.41 -5.69
N GLN A 133 14.10 -10.23 -6.44
CA GLN A 133 14.22 -9.15 -7.43
C GLN A 133 13.27 -9.35 -8.62
N ASP A 134 13.02 -10.59 -9.03
CA ASP A 134 12.05 -10.89 -10.09
C ASP A 134 10.63 -10.52 -9.66
N ILE A 135 10.27 -10.85 -8.41
CA ILE A 135 8.99 -10.46 -7.80
C ILE A 135 8.88 -8.94 -7.75
N LEU A 136 9.92 -8.26 -7.27
CA LEU A 136 9.93 -6.80 -7.13
C LEU A 136 9.84 -6.10 -8.49
N LYS A 137 10.53 -6.60 -9.52
CA LYS A 137 10.47 -6.05 -10.87
C LYS A 137 9.08 -6.19 -11.49
N GLU A 138 8.48 -7.36 -11.39
CA GLU A 138 7.12 -7.60 -11.90
C GLU A 138 6.10 -6.71 -11.18
N PHE A 139 6.20 -6.62 -9.84
CA PHE A 139 5.39 -5.70 -9.04
C PHE A 139 5.60 -4.24 -9.48
N PHE A 140 6.86 -3.82 -9.69
CA PHE A 140 7.18 -2.44 -10.06
C PHE A 140 6.57 -2.04 -11.40
N GLU A 141 6.73 -2.89 -12.42
CA GLU A 141 6.19 -2.65 -13.77
C GLU A 141 4.66 -2.54 -13.74
N LEU A 142 4.01 -3.49 -13.07
CA LEU A 142 2.56 -3.49 -12.91
C LEU A 142 2.10 -2.26 -12.11
N ARG A 143 2.72 -1.98 -10.96
CA ARG A 143 2.30 -0.86 -10.10
C ARG A 143 2.46 0.47 -10.82
N LEU A 144 3.55 0.68 -11.54
CA LEU A 144 3.75 1.89 -12.33
C LEU A 144 2.70 2.03 -13.45
N HIS A 145 2.33 0.93 -14.11
CA HIS A 145 1.21 0.93 -15.06
C HIS A 145 -0.10 1.37 -14.41
N TYR A 146 -0.41 0.86 -13.20
CA TYR A 146 -1.60 1.31 -12.46
C TYR A 146 -1.54 2.77 -12.01
N TYR A 147 -0.35 3.35 -11.78
CA TYR A 147 -0.23 4.80 -11.56
C TYR A 147 -0.52 5.60 -12.82
N LYS A 148 -0.21 5.08 -14.02
CA LYS A 148 -0.63 5.70 -15.30
C LYS A 148 -2.15 5.68 -15.42
N LEU A 149 -2.78 4.52 -15.23
CA LEU A 149 -4.23 4.39 -15.23
C LEU A 149 -4.90 5.32 -14.21
N ARG A 150 -4.35 5.38 -12.98
CA ARG A 150 -4.81 6.31 -11.94
C ARG A 150 -4.71 7.76 -12.39
N LYS A 151 -3.59 8.18 -12.98
CA LYS A 151 -3.41 9.55 -13.47
C LYS A 151 -4.45 9.86 -14.54
N ASP A 152 -4.64 8.98 -15.52
CA ASP A 152 -5.60 9.18 -16.61
C ASP A 152 -7.04 9.28 -16.09
N TRP A 153 -7.40 8.42 -15.13
CA TRP A 153 -8.70 8.49 -14.45
C TRP A 153 -8.89 9.81 -13.71
N LEU A 154 -7.89 10.24 -12.94
CA LEU A 154 -7.93 11.50 -12.19
C LEU A 154 -8.04 12.70 -13.14
N LEU A 155 -7.31 12.70 -14.26
CA LEU A 155 -7.39 13.74 -15.28
C LEU A 155 -8.77 13.81 -15.92
N GLY A 156 -9.38 12.66 -16.23
CA GLY A 156 -10.75 12.60 -16.76
C GLY A 156 -11.78 13.11 -15.75
N SER A 157 -11.71 12.62 -14.52
CA SER A 157 -12.62 13.00 -13.43
C SER A 157 -12.53 14.49 -13.10
N LEU A 158 -11.35 14.99 -12.73
CA LEU A 158 -11.11 16.40 -12.42
C LEU A 158 -11.35 17.31 -13.63
N GLY A 159 -11.00 16.84 -14.83
CA GLY A 159 -11.27 17.55 -16.08
C GLY A 159 -12.76 17.78 -16.30
N SER A 160 -13.57 16.74 -16.09
CA SER A 160 -15.03 16.83 -16.21
C SER A 160 -15.66 17.75 -15.16
N GLU A 161 -15.18 17.72 -13.92
CA GLU A 161 -15.61 18.64 -12.86
C GLU A 161 -15.24 20.09 -13.19
N ALA A 162 -14.01 20.34 -13.64
CA ALA A 162 -13.54 21.67 -14.03
C ALA A 162 -14.33 22.22 -15.22
N ALA A 163 -14.64 21.37 -16.21
CA ALA A 163 -15.48 21.74 -17.37
C ALA A 163 -16.92 22.07 -16.95
N LYS A 164 -17.51 21.29 -16.03
CA LYS A 164 -18.84 21.53 -15.47
C LYS A 164 -18.92 22.90 -14.78
N LEU A 165 -18.00 23.18 -13.86
CA LEU A 165 -17.91 24.48 -13.17
C LEU A 165 -17.64 25.63 -14.14
N SER A 166 -16.83 25.38 -15.19
CA SER A 166 -16.56 26.38 -16.23
C SER A 166 -17.82 26.75 -17.01
N ASN A 167 -18.63 25.76 -17.41
CA ASN A 167 -19.89 25.98 -18.09
C ASN A 167 -20.92 26.67 -17.19
N GLN A 168 -21.03 26.26 -15.91
CA GLN A 168 -21.90 26.92 -14.93
C GLN A 168 -21.50 28.38 -14.71
N ALA A 169 -20.22 28.66 -14.46
CA ALA A 169 -19.71 30.02 -14.28
C ALA A 169 -19.93 30.87 -15.52
N ARG A 170 -19.68 30.33 -16.72
CA ARG A 170 -19.93 31.02 -17.98
C ARG A 170 -21.40 31.38 -18.15
N PHE A 171 -22.30 30.45 -17.87
CA PHE A 171 -23.74 30.71 -17.96
C PHE A 171 -24.19 31.81 -17.00
N VAL A 172 -23.75 31.74 -15.74
CA VAL A 172 -24.08 32.74 -14.72
C VAL A 172 -23.56 34.12 -15.13
N LEU A 173 -22.30 34.22 -15.57
CA LEU A 173 -21.72 35.48 -16.06
C LEU A 173 -22.46 36.03 -17.29
N GLU A 174 -22.72 35.19 -18.30
CA GLU A 174 -23.49 35.63 -19.47
C GLU A 174 -24.93 36.03 -19.12
N LYS A 175 -25.53 35.45 -18.07
CA LYS A 175 -26.87 35.82 -17.60
C LYS A 175 -26.89 37.17 -16.88
N ILE A 176 -25.95 37.43 -15.98
CA ILE A 176 -25.87 38.72 -15.25
C ILE A 176 -25.45 39.87 -16.17
N GLU A 177 -24.66 39.59 -17.20
CA GLU A 177 -24.25 40.57 -18.22
C GLU A 177 -25.33 40.80 -19.31
N GLY A 178 -26.45 40.10 -19.25
CA GLY A 178 -27.54 40.21 -20.23
C GLY A 178 -27.26 39.58 -21.60
N LYS A 179 -26.16 38.83 -21.75
CA LYS A 179 -25.78 38.10 -22.98
C LYS A 179 -26.61 36.83 -23.22
N ILE A 180 -27.23 36.31 -22.16
CA ILE A 180 -28.21 35.22 -22.19
C ILE A 180 -29.48 35.68 -21.49
N SER A 181 -30.63 35.42 -22.11
CA SER A 181 -31.95 35.55 -21.48
C SER A 181 -32.67 34.21 -21.58
N ILE A 182 -33.27 33.79 -20.47
CA ILE A 182 -34.01 32.53 -20.32
C ILE A 182 -35.50 32.74 -20.03
N GLU A 183 -35.87 33.98 -19.70
CA GLU A 183 -37.21 34.37 -19.32
C GLU A 183 -38.20 34.10 -20.46
N ASN A 184 -39.33 33.46 -20.13
CA ASN A 184 -40.41 33.15 -21.06
C ASN A 184 -40.00 32.36 -22.33
N LYS A 185 -38.92 31.56 -22.25
CA LYS A 185 -38.51 30.64 -23.32
C LYS A 185 -38.95 29.21 -23.03
N SER A 186 -39.34 28.48 -24.06
CA SER A 186 -39.63 27.05 -23.93
C SER A 186 -38.35 26.26 -23.64
N LYS A 187 -38.46 25.12 -22.94
CA LYS A 187 -37.33 24.21 -22.67
C LYS A 187 -36.55 23.84 -23.95
N ARG A 188 -37.27 23.62 -25.06
CA ARG A 188 -36.67 23.28 -26.36
C ARG A 188 -35.86 24.45 -26.96
N GLU A 189 -36.28 25.69 -26.75
CA GLU A 189 -35.51 26.87 -27.19
C GLU A 189 -34.28 27.09 -26.32
N LEU A 190 -34.40 26.87 -25.00
CA LEU A 190 -33.26 26.95 -24.08
C LEU A 190 -32.16 25.95 -24.47
N ILE A 191 -32.52 24.69 -24.69
CA ILE A 191 -31.57 23.65 -25.11
C ILE A 191 -30.91 24.04 -26.44
N ARG A 192 -31.68 24.44 -27.46
CA ARG A 192 -31.12 24.86 -28.76
C ARG A 192 -30.16 26.05 -28.63
N MET A 193 -30.50 27.05 -27.82
CA MET A 193 -29.66 28.21 -27.56
C MET A 193 -28.33 27.82 -26.88
N LEU A 194 -28.38 26.94 -25.88
CA LEU A 194 -27.16 26.46 -25.19
C LEU A 194 -26.25 25.67 -26.13
N VAL A 195 -26.81 24.81 -26.98
CA VAL A 195 -26.04 24.12 -28.04
C VAL A 195 -25.41 25.12 -29.00
N GLN A 196 -26.17 26.10 -29.50
CA GLN A 196 -25.66 27.09 -30.46
C GLN A 196 -24.55 27.97 -29.86
N LYS A 197 -24.60 28.25 -28.56
CA LYS A 197 -23.55 28.98 -27.83
C LYS A 197 -22.35 28.10 -27.43
N GLY A 198 -22.38 26.81 -27.75
CA GLY A 198 -21.31 25.87 -27.45
C GLY A 198 -21.18 25.55 -25.96
N PHE A 199 -22.29 25.53 -25.21
CA PHE A 199 -22.27 24.92 -23.88
C PHE A 199 -22.22 23.40 -24.02
N GLU A 200 -21.42 22.77 -23.18
CA GLU A 200 -21.27 21.32 -23.18
C GLU A 200 -22.48 20.66 -22.48
N SER A 201 -22.90 19.50 -22.98
CA SER A 201 -23.74 18.59 -22.19
C SER A 201 -22.98 18.16 -20.93
N ASP A 202 -23.67 17.83 -19.83
CA ASP A 202 -23.07 17.58 -18.51
C ASP A 202 -21.78 16.73 -18.61
N PRO A 203 -20.59 17.37 -18.46
CA PRO A 203 -19.32 16.69 -18.72
C PRO A 203 -19.07 15.54 -17.74
N VAL A 204 -19.54 15.67 -16.50
CA VAL A 204 -19.36 14.66 -15.46
C VAL A 204 -20.22 13.43 -15.77
N ALA A 205 -21.48 13.64 -16.16
CA ALA A 205 -22.36 12.53 -16.55
C ALA A 205 -21.87 11.83 -17.82
N ALA A 206 -21.36 12.60 -18.80
CA ALA A 206 -20.77 12.05 -20.01
C ALA A 206 -19.51 11.21 -19.71
N TRP A 207 -18.64 11.70 -18.83
CA TRP A 207 -17.44 10.98 -18.42
C TRP A 207 -17.77 9.71 -17.64
N ALA A 208 -18.68 9.77 -16.66
CA ALA A 208 -19.11 8.60 -15.88
C ALA A 208 -19.67 7.49 -16.77
N LYS A 209 -20.56 7.84 -17.70
CA LYS A 209 -21.13 6.89 -18.68
C LYS A 209 -20.05 6.27 -19.58
N ALA A 210 -19.02 7.03 -19.94
CA ALA A 210 -17.91 6.50 -20.72
C ALA A 210 -17.06 5.50 -19.93
N GLN A 211 -16.89 5.71 -18.61
CA GLN A 211 -16.19 4.75 -17.73
C GLN A 211 -17.00 3.46 -17.52
N GLU A 212 -18.31 3.56 -17.30
CA GLU A 212 -19.21 2.39 -17.18
C GLU A 212 -19.13 1.52 -18.43
N LYS A 213 -19.24 2.14 -19.62
CA LYS A 213 -19.14 1.42 -20.89
C LYS A 213 -17.77 0.75 -21.08
N ALA A 214 -16.68 1.42 -20.72
CA ALA A 214 -15.33 0.84 -20.83
C ALA A 214 -15.14 -0.37 -19.90
N GLN A 215 -15.80 -0.37 -18.73
CA GLN A 215 -15.74 -1.47 -17.78
C GLN A 215 -16.54 -2.70 -18.24
N GLU A 216 -17.68 -2.50 -18.92
CA GLU A 216 -18.48 -3.57 -19.52
C GLU A 216 -17.74 -4.29 -20.66
N GLU A 217 -16.89 -3.58 -21.42
CA GLU A 217 -16.11 -4.14 -22.53
C GLU A 217 -14.92 -5.02 -22.05
N ASP A 218 -14.39 -4.78 -20.84
CA ASP A 218 -13.20 -5.48 -20.30
C ASP A 218 -13.56 -6.81 -19.61
N TYR A 219 -14.82 -7.00 -19.22
CA TYR A 219 -15.36 -8.25 -18.67
C TYR A 219 -16.65 -8.64 -19.40
N PRO A 220 -16.55 -9.28 -20.59
CA PRO A 220 -17.71 -9.86 -21.25
C PRO A 220 -18.14 -11.11 -20.48
N ASP A 221 -18.83 -10.93 -19.34
CA ASP A 221 -19.45 -12.05 -18.65
C ASP A 221 -20.58 -12.60 -19.54
N GLY A 222 -20.45 -13.87 -19.90
CA GLY A 222 -21.39 -14.62 -20.73
C GLY A 222 -22.64 -15.04 -19.97
N ASN A 223 -23.32 -14.08 -19.35
CA ASN A 223 -24.57 -14.33 -18.64
C ASN A 223 -25.68 -13.45 -19.24
N GLU A 224 -26.47 -14.05 -20.13
CA GLU A 224 -27.77 -13.52 -20.53
C GLU A 224 -28.70 -13.53 -19.33
N SER A 225 -28.63 -12.49 -18.49
CA SER A 225 -29.69 -12.16 -17.55
C SER A 225 -30.31 -10.83 -17.95
N ASP A 226 -31.49 -10.97 -18.54
CA ASP A 226 -32.51 -9.99 -18.86
C ASP A 226 -32.59 -8.84 -17.84
N SER A 227 -31.78 -7.80 -18.06
CA SER A 227 -31.89 -6.52 -17.37
C SER A 227 -32.66 -5.56 -18.25
N THR A 228 -33.98 -5.76 -18.24
CA THR A 228 -34.96 -4.75 -18.61
C THR A 228 -34.78 -3.52 -17.72
N THR A 229 -33.93 -2.58 -18.14
CA THR A 229 -33.96 -1.21 -17.66
C THR A 229 -34.35 -0.31 -18.82
N ASP A 230 -35.65 0.01 -18.81
CA ASP A 230 -36.29 1.19 -19.38
C ASP A 230 -35.35 2.10 -20.19
N SER A 231 -35.26 1.81 -21.49
CA SER A 231 -34.65 2.69 -22.49
C SER A 231 -35.55 3.90 -22.74
N GLY A 232 -35.77 4.69 -21.69
CA GLY A 232 -36.22 6.08 -21.78
C GLY A 232 -35.12 6.91 -22.42
N SER A 233 -35.09 6.90 -23.75
CA SER A 233 -34.19 7.68 -24.59
C SER A 233 -33.96 9.11 -24.06
N SER A 234 -32.79 9.35 -23.46
CA SER A 234 -32.24 10.70 -23.27
C SER A 234 -31.01 10.90 -24.17
N SER A 235 -31.12 10.48 -25.44
CA SER A 235 -30.09 10.67 -26.48
C SER A 235 -29.84 12.15 -26.86
N GLY A 236 -30.27 13.10 -26.03
CA GLY A 236 -30.15 14.54 -26.27
C GLY A 236 -29.21 15.22 -25.28
N PRO A 237 -28.74 16.44 -25.59
CA PRO A 237 -27.88 17.23 -24.70
C PRO A 237 -28.49 17.41 -23.30
N ASN A 238 -27.70 17.11 -22.26
CA ASN A 238 -28.10 17.26 -20.86
C ASN A 238 -27.55 18.58 -20.27
N PHE A 239 -28.42 19.59 -20.20
CA PHE A 239 -28.10 20.89 -19.58
C PHE A 239 -28.71 21.08 -18.19
N ASN A 240 -29.21 20.02 -17.56
CA ASN A 240 -29.89 20.12 -16.26
C ASN A 240 -28.94 20.66 -15.17
N TYR A 241 -27.65 20.39 -15.26
CA TYR A 241 -26.63 20.92 -14.34
C TYR A 241 -26.47 22.45 -14.36
N ILE A 242 -26.95 23.11 -15.43
CA ILE A 242 -27.01 24.57 -15.55
C ILE A 242 -28.43 25.04 -15.21
N LEU A 243 -29.44 24.44 -15.83
CA LEU A 243 -30.83 24.91 -15.74
C LEU A 243 -31.47 24.67 -14.36
N ASN A 244 -30.96 23.72 -13.58
CA ASN A 244 -31.42 23.47 -12.21
C ASN A 244 -30.68 24.32 -11.16
N MET A 245 -29.76 25.21 -11.57
CA MET A 245 -29.14 26.14 -10.63
C MET A 245 -30.21 27.09 -10.06
N PRO A 246 -30.29 27.25 -8.72
CA PRO A 246 -31.26 28.12 -8.11
C PRO A 246 -30.99 29.60 -8.44
N LEU A 247 -32.03 30.43 -8.41
CA LEU A 247 -31.92 31.86 -8.77
C LEU A 247 -30.90 32.63 -7.91
N TRP A 248 -30.67 32.21 -6.66
CA TRP A 248 -29.66 32.84 -5.80
C TRP A 248 -28.22 32.65 -6.31
N CYS A 249 -27.95 31.72 -7.24
CA CYS A 249 -26.64 31.63 -7.89
C CYS A 249 -26.27 32.89 -8.70
N LEU A 250 -27.24 33.77 -8.96
CA LEU A 250 -27.03 35.06 -9.62
C LEU A 250 -26.66 36.19 -8.65
N THR A 251 -26.64 35.94 -7.32
CA THR A 251 -26.18 36.95 -6.35
C THR A 251 -24.67 37.12 -6.40
N LYS A 252 -24.19 38.31 -6.06
CA LYS A 252 -22.76 38.65 -6.10
C LYS A 252 -21.90 37.64 -5.33
N GLU A 253 -22.26 37.30 -4.10
CA GLU A 253 -21.45 36.38 -3.28
C GLU A 253 -21.34 34.99 -3.92
N LYS A 254 -22.41 34.53 -4.56
CA LYS A 254 -22.48 33.19 -5.14
C LYS A 254 -21.82 33.10 -6.51
N VAL A 255 -21.82 34.19 -7.26
CA VAL A 255 -20.97 34.33 -8.45
C VAL A 255 -19.49 34.25 -8.05
N GLU A 256 -19.07 35.03 -7.04
CA GLU A 256 -17.68 35.03 -6.56
C GLU A 256 -17.26 33.64 -6.03
N GLU A 257 -18.12 32.98 -5.26
CA GLU A 257 -17.88 31.61 -4.78
C GLU A 257 -17.73 30.60 -5.94
N LEU A 258 -18.64 30.65 -6.92
CA LEU A 258 -18.59 29.75 -8.08
C LEU A 258 -17.33 29.95 -8.92
N LEU A 259 -16.90 31.20 -9.13
CA LEU A 259 -15.66 31.50 -9.82
C LEU A 259 -14.44 30.99 -9.05
N LYS A 260 -14.42 31.17 -7.73
CA LYS A 260 -13.36 30.63 -6.87
C LYS A 260 -13.29 29.10 -6.95
N GLN A 261 -14.43 28.41 -6.91
CA GLN A 261 -14.48 26.94 -7.05
C GLN A 261 -13.97 26.48 -8.41
N ARG A 262 -14.39 27.15 -9.50
CA ARG A 262 -13.90 26.87 -10.86
C ARG A 262 -12.38 27.02 -10.95
N ASP A 263 -11.85 28.13 -10.45
CA ASP A 263 -10.42 28.45 -10.57
C ASP A 263 -9.57 27.52 -9.71
N GLN A 264 -10.05 27.17 -8.52
CA GLN A 264 -9.44 26.14 -7.68
C GLN A 264 -9.35 24.79 -8.40
N LYS A 265 -10.47 24.32 -8.98
CA LYS A 265 -10.52 23.03 -9.70
C LYS A 265 -9.65 23.03 -10.96
N ARG A 266 -9.57 24.16 -11.67
CA ARG A 266 -8.64 24.32 -12.81
C ARG A 266 -7.18 24.29 -12.36
N SER A 267 -6.86 24.90 -11.22
CA SER A 267 -5.51 24.84 -10.65
C SER A 267 -5.16 23.40 -10.27
N GLU A 268 -6.05 22.68 -9.57
CA GLU A 268 -5.85 21.27 -9.22
C GLU A 268 -5.60 20.39 -10.45
N LEU A 269 -6.38 20.60 -11.52
CA LEU A 269 -6.19 19.88 -12.78
C LEU A 269 -4.82 20.18 -13.40
N HIS A 270 -4.42 21.45 -13.44
CA HIS A 270 -3.12 21.86 -13.97
C HIS A 270 -1.95 21.31 -13.13
N ASP A 271 -2.11 21.27 -11.81
CA ASP A 271 -1.13 20.66 -10.89
C ASP A 271 -0.97 19.17 -11.17
N LEU A 272 -2.08 18.46 -11.34
CA LEU A 272 -2.08 17.03 -11.67
C LEU A 272 -1.47 16.75 -13.06
N GLN A 273 -1.77 17.58 -14.07
CA GLN A 273 -1.21 17.44 -15.42
C GLN A 273 0.32 17.47 -15.41
N ARG A 274 0.90 18.33 -14.55
CA ARG A 274 2.35 18.50 -14.39
C ARG A 274 3.03 17.33 -13.68
N LYS A 275 2.32 16.57 -12.85
CA LYS A 275 2.89 15.41 -12.14
C LYS A 275 3.04 14.21 -13.06
N SER A 276 4.16 13.52 -13.03
CA SER A 276 4.30 12.21 -13.67
C SER A 276 3.67 11.09 -12.82
N PRO A 277 3.34 9.91 -13.40
CA PRO A 277 2.96 8.73 -12.63
C PRO A 277 3.98 8.36 -11.54
N GLU A 278 5.27 8.57 -11.83
CA GLU A 278 6.38 8.35 -10.90
C GLU A 278 6.33 9.34 -9.73
N ASP A 279 5.98 10.61 -9.98
CA ASP A 279 5.83 11.61 -8.92
C ASP A 279 4.65 11.27 -8.00
N LEU A 280 3.52 10.83 -8.57
CA LEU A 280 2.37 10.37 -7.77
C LEU A 280 2.76 9.20 -6.86
N TRP A 281 3.58 8.27 -7.35
CA TRP A 281 4.07 7.18 -6.52
C TRP A 281 5.02 7.67 -5.43
N LYS A 282 5.94 8.58 -5.74
CA LYS A 282 6.85 9.15 -4.74
C LYS A 282 6.10 9.89 -3.64
N ASP A 283 5.06 10.66 -3.99
CA ASP A 283 4.20 11.34 -3.03
C ASP A 283 3.53 10.34 -2.08
N ASP A 284 2.96 9.25 -2.61
CA ASP A 284 2.34 8.19 -1.80
C ASP A 284 3.36 7.50 -0.88
N LEU A 285 4.58 7.25 -1.36
CA LEU A 285 5.66 6.66 -0.56
C LEU A 285 6.12 7.59 0.56
N ALA A 286 6.20 8.90 0.31
CA ALA A 286 6.56 9.88 1.32
C ALA A 286 5.52 9.92 2.44
N VAL A 287 4.23 9.94 2.09
CA VAL A 287 3.13 9.87 3.07
C VAL A 287 3.17 8.56 3.85
N PHE A 288 3.43 7.43 3.17
CA PHE A 288 3.54 6.13 3.83
C PHE A 288 4.69 6.10 4.86
N ILE A 289 5.88 6.57 4.48
CA ILE A 289 7.06 6.59 5.37
C ILE A 289 6.79 7.49 6.58
N GLU A 290 6.25 8.69 6.38
CA GLU A 290 5.91 9.60 7.49
C GLU A 290 4.97 8.93 8.49
N LYS A 291 3.93 8.22 8.00
CA LYS A 291 2.99 7.50 8.88
C LYS A 291 3.61 6.28 9.54
N LEU A 292 4.50 5.57 8.83
CA LEU A 292 5.21 4.41 9.38
C LEU A 292 6.13 4.83 10.53
N ASP A 293 6.90 5.91 10.35
CA ASP A 293 7.80 6.43 11.39
C ASP A 293 7.04 6.83 12.65
N VAL A 294 5.91 7.53 12.48
CA VAL A 294 5.03 7.88 13.60
C VAL A 294 4.53 6.62 14.32
N SER A 295 4.09 5.60 13.58
CA SER A 295 3.62 4.34 14.18
C SER A 295 4.71 3.61 14.97
N LEU A 296 5.94 3.57 14.45
CA LEU A 296 7.07 2.90 15.10
C LEU A 296 7.45 3.57 16.42
N VAL A 297 7.36 4.91 16.51
CA VAL A 297 7.60 5.66 17.75
C VAL A 297 6.55 5.37 18.82
N PHE A 298 5.30 5.10 18.43
CA PHE A 298 4.24 4.75 19.39
C PHE A 298 4.39 3.32 19.93
N GLU A 299 4.88 2.37 19.14
CA GLU A 299 5.09 0.98 19.58
C GLU A 299 6.30 0.81 20.52
N THR A 300 7.24 1.77 20.54
CA THR A 300 8.43 1.73 21.39
C THR A 300 8.23 2.39 22.77
N LYS A 301 7.04 2.94 23.04
CA LYS A 301 6.65 3.52 24.35
C LYS A 301 5.76 2.57 25.14
#